data_AF-A0A2A9D425-F1
#
_entry.id   AF-A0A2A9D425-F1
#
_cell.length_a   1.000
_cell.length_b   1.000
_cell.length_c   1.000
_cell.angle_alpha   90.00
_cell.angle_beta   90.00
_cell.angle_gamma   90.00
#
_symmetry.space_group_name_H-M   'P 1'
#
loop_
_entity.id
_entity.type
_entity.pdbx_description
1 polymer ?
#
loop_
_entity_poly.entity_id
_entity_poly.type
_entity_poly.pdbx_seq_one_letter_code
_entity_poly.pdbx_strand_id
1 'polypeptide(L)'
;MSRALPARQVVPLTEGERTALQLLASEAGMSTGITARALLTYGLNHSSRVAVRQQMEMERVATTTRIREGARIAARSRWGTVDEGEA
;
A
#
# COMPACT_ATOMS: atom_id res chain seq x y z
N MET A 1 -12.76 -7.14 23.19
CA MET A 1 -13.70 -7.31 22.06
C MET A 1 -13.02 -6.77 20.80
N SER A 2 -12.74 -7.61 19.81
CA SER A 2 -12.18 -7.13 18.53
C SER A 2 -13.27 -6.40 17.76
N ARG A 3 -13.09 -5.11 17.52
CA ARG A 3 -13.98 -4.31 16.65
C ARG A 3 -14.03 -4.99 15.28
N ALA A 4 -15.23 -5.40 14.84
CA ALA A 4 -15.41 -6.00 13.53
C ALA A 4 -14.96 -4.99 12.45
N LEU A 5 -14.16 -5.46 11.50
CA LEU A 5 -13.74 -4.63 10.38
C LEU A 5 -14.94 -4.37 9.45
N PRO A 6 -15.07 -3.16 8.87
CA PRO A 6 -16.07 -2.90 7.85
C PRO A 6 -15.94 -3.87 6.67
N ALA A 7 -17.06 -4.24 6.05
CA ALA A 7 -17.09 -5.16 4.91
C ALA A 7 -16.30 -4.63 3.70
N ARG A 8 -16.20 -3.31 3.55
CA ARG A 8 -15.37 -2.65 2.53
C ARG A 8 -14.10 -2.13 3.18
N GLN A 9 -12.98 -2.72 2.79
CA GLN A 9 -11.64 -2.23 3.11
C GLN A 9 -11.02 -1.63 1.85
N VAL A 10 -10.30 -0.52 2.00
CA VAL A 10 -9.50 0.08 0.92
C VAL A 10 -8.07 0.11 1.39
N VAL A 11 -7.20 -0.56 0.64
CA VAL A 11 -5.76 -0.57 0.88
C VAL A 11 -5.10 0.22 -0.25
N PRO A 12 -4.36 1.30 0.05
CA PRO A 12 -3.64 2.04 -0.97
C PRO A 12 -2.53 1.15 -1.56
N LEU A 13 -2.46 1.09 -2.89
CA LEU A 13 -1.40 0.40 -3.61
C LEU A 13 -0.35 1.42 -4.07
N THR A 14 0.90 0.98 -4.11
CA THR A 14 1.95 1.64 -4.87
C THR A 14 1.65 1.56 -6.37
N GLU A 15 2.33 2.39 -7.17
CA GLU A 15 2.18 2.36 -8.61
C GLU A 15 2.57 1.01 -9.21
N GLY A 16 3.67 0.41 -8.74
CA GLY A 16 4.12 -0.91 -9.18
C GLY A 16 3.11 -2.02 -8.89
N GLU A 17 2.52 -2.02 -7.68
CA GLU A 17 1.48 -2.98 -7.31
C GLU A 17 0.21 -2.81 -8.15
N ARG A 18 -0.20 -1.57 -8.42
CA ARG A 18 -1.34 -1.28 -9.29
C ARG A 18 -1.10 -1.81 -10.71
N THR A 19 0.07 -1.55 -11.28
CA THR A 19 0.44 -2.03 -12.63
C THR A 19 0.49 -3.55 -12.69
N ALA A 20 1.12 -4.20 -11.70
CA ALA A 20 1.19 -5.65 -11.61
C ALA A 20 -0.21 -6.29 -11.51
N LEU A 21 -1.10 -5.72 -10.69
CA LEU A 21 -2.48 -6.20 -10.56
C LEU A 21 -3.27 -6.04 -11.87
N GLN A 22 -3.10 -4.92 -12.57
CA GLN A 22 -3.74 -4.68 -13.87
C GLN A 22 -3.26 -5.67 -14.93
N LEU A 23 -1.95 -5.94 -14.98
CA LEU A 23 -1.37 -6.90 -15.90
C LEU A 23 -1.93 -8.31 -15.65
N LEU A 24 -1.88 -8.78 -14.41
CA LEU A 24 -2.42 -10.09 -14.02
C LEU A 24 -3.91 -10.22 -14.35
N ALA A 25 -4.69 -9.17 -14.11
CA ALA A 25 -6.10 -9.14 -14.44
C ALA A 25 -6.32 -9.23 -15.96
N SER A 26 -5.53 -8.49 -16.75
CA SER A 26 -5.57 -8.51 -18.21
C SER A 26 -5.21 -9.88 -18.78
N GLU A 27 -4.12 -10.50 -18.30
CA GLU A 27 -3.67 -11.83 -18.72
C GLU A 27 -4.70 -12.91 -18.43
N ALA A 28 -5.41 -12.79 -17.30
CA ALA A 28 -6.48 -13.71 -16.92
C ALA A 28 -7.84 -13.41 -17.59
N GLY A 29 -7.97 -12.29 -18.32
CA GLY A 29 -9.26 -11.83 -18.86
C GLY A 29 -10.28 -11.45 -17.78
N MET A 30 -9.81 -10.97 -16.63
CA MET A 30 -10.61 -10.68 -15.44
C MET A 30 -10.58 -9.20 -15.06
N SER A 31 -11.51 -8.77 -14.21
CA SER A 31 -11.43 -7.45 -13.58
C SER A 31 -10.38 -7.44 -12.47
N THR A 32 -9.82 -6.26 -12.19
CA THR A 32 -8.84 -6.06 -11.10
C THR A 32 -9.41 -6.41 -9.74
N GLY A 33 -10.70 -6.15 -9.50
CA GLY A 33 -11.39 -6.49 -8.26
C GLY A 33 -11.53 -8.00 -8.04
N ILE A 34 -11.90 -8.77 -9.08
CA ILE A 34 -11.96 -10.23 -9.03
C ILE A 34 -10.57 -10.80 -8.79
N THR A 35 -9.57 -10.29 -9.52
CA THR A 35 -8.18 -10.71 -9.40
C THR A 35 -7.63 -10.46 -7.99
N ALA A 36 -7.88 -9.28 -7.42
CA ALA A 36 -7.49 -8.97 -6.04
C ALA A 36 -8.16 -9.90 -5.02
N ARG A 37 -9.44 -10.21 -5.20
CA ARG A 37 -10.17 -11.17 -4.34
C ARG A 37 -9.59 -12.58 -4.44
N ALA A 38 -9.23 -13.02 -5.66
CA ALA A 38 -8.61 -14.32 -5.88
C ALA A 38 -7.25 -14.41 -5.19
N LEU A 39 -6.39 -13.39 -5.35
CA LEU A 39 -5.08 -13.31 -4.69
C LEU A 39 -5.22 -13.32 -3.16
N LEU A 40 -6.15 -12.54 -2.60
CA LEU A 40 -6.41 -12.52 -1.17
C LEU A 40 -6.82 -13.92 -0.66
N THR A 41 -7.79 -14.55 -1.31
CA THR A 41 -8.32 -15.86 -0.90
C THR A 41 -7.25 -16.94 -1.03
N TYR A 42 -6.49 -16.92 -2.13
CA TYR A 42 -5.38 -17.83 -2.34
C TYR A 42 -4.31 -17.66 -1.27
N GLY A 43 -3.90 -16.42 -0.98
CA GLY A 43 -2.91 -16.10 0.05
C GLY A 43 -3.33 -16.57 1.44
N LEU A 44 -4.60 -16.41 1.81
CA LEU A 44 -5.14 -16.88 3.09
C LEU A 44 -5.08 -18.40 3.25
N ASN A 45 -5.22 -19.14 2.15
CA ASN A 45 -5.28 -20.61 2.17
C ASN A 45 -3.91 -21.28 1.96
N HIS A 46 -2.97 -20.62 1.29
CA HIS A 46 -1.72 -21.26 0.83
C HIS A 46 -0.46 -20.67 1.45
N SER A 47 -0.54 -19.55 2.17
CA SER A 47 0.64 -18.95 2.81
C SER A 47 0.91 -19.52 4.19
N SER A 48 2.18 -19.76 4.51
CA SER A 48 2.56 -20.13 5.88
C SER A 48 2.38 -18.94 6.82
N ARG A 49 1.96 -19.21 8.07
CA ARG A 49 1.80 -18.14 9.09
C ARG A 49 3.10 -17.38 9.37
N VAL A 50 4.25 -18.04 9.19
CA VAL A 50 5.56 -17.41 9.37
C VAL A 50 5.85 -16.42 8.24
N ALA A 51 5.65 -16.83 6.98
CA ALA A 51 5.85 -15.96 5.83
C ALA A 51 4.92 -14.75 5.86
N VAL A 52 3.63 -14.96 6.20
CA VAL A 52 2.66 -13.87 6.35
C VAL A 52 3.09 -12.89 7.44
N ARG A 53 3.57 -13.39 8.59
CA ARG A 53 4.05 -12.53 9.68
C ARG A 53 5.28 -11.71 9.28
N GLN A 54 6.23 -12.31 8.57
CA GLN A 54 7.40 -11.60 8.06
C GLN A 54 6.99 -10.48 7.09
N GLN A 55 6.07 -10.78 6.16
CA GLN A 55 5.57 -9.78 5.22
C GLN A 55 4.83 -8.64 5.93
N MET A 56 4.03 -8.94 6.96
CA MET A 56 3.38 -7.91 7.78
C MET A 56 4.38 -7.00 8.48
N GLU A 57 5.50 -7.55 8.99
CA GLU A 57 6.53 -6.74 9.63
C GLU A 57 7.27 -5.86 8.61
N MET A 58 7.60 -6.40 7.43
CA MET A 58 8.17 -5.61 6.34
C MET A 58 7.24 -4.45 5.93
N GLU A 59 5.95 -4.71 5.80
CA GLU A 59 4.96 -3.69 5.44
C GLU A 59 4.77 -2.64 6.54
N ARG A 60 4.82 -3.05 7.82
CA ARG A 60 4.81 -2.13 8.97
C ARG A 60 6.01 -1.17 8.92
N VAL A 61 7.21 -1.69 8.65
CA VAL A 61 8.43 -0.89 8.53
C VAL A 61 8.37 0.02 7.30
N ALA A 62 7.93 -0.50 6.15
CA ALA A 62 7.78 0.27 4.92
C ALA A 62 6.76 1.41 5.07
N THR A 63 5.62 1.15 5.72
CA THR A 63 4.61 2.17 6.04
C THR A 63 5.18 3.25 6.97
N THR A 64 5.90 2.85 8.01
CA THR A 64 6.57 3.80 8.92
C THR A 64 7.55 4.69 8.16
N THR A 65 8.28 4.11 7.20
CA THR A 65 9.23 4.83 6.35
C THR A 65 8.52 5.80 5.42
N ARG A 66 7.43 5.38 4.75
CA ARG A 66 6.59 6.24 3.90
C ARG A 66 6.01 7.42 4.68
N ILE A 67 5.52 7.20 5.91
CA ILE A 67 4.99 8.25 6.78
C ILE A 67 6.08 9.25 7.16
N ARG A 68 7.27 8.76 7.56
CA ARG A 68 8.41 9.61 7.93
C ARG A 68 8.91 10.44 6.74
N GLU A 69 8.96 9.85 5.56
CA GLU A 69 9.39 10.56 4.35
C GLU A 69 8.35 11.61 3.91
N GLY A 70 7.06 11.27 3.96
CA GLY A 70 5.98 12.24 3.75
C GLY A 70 6.04 13.40 4.75
N ALA A 71 6.34 13.13 6.02
CA ALA A 71 6.54 14.17 7.04
C ALA A 71 7.80 15.03 6.77
N ARG A 72 8.89 14.43 6.28
CA ARG A 72 10.11 15.17 5.87
C ARG A 72 9.88 16.07 4.67
N ILE A 73 9.19 15.57 3.64
CA ILE A 73 8.84 16.34 2.44
C ILE A 73 7.90 17.49 2.83
N ALA A 74 6.85 17.22 3.61
CA ALA A 74 5.93 18.25 4.10
C ALA A 74 6.63 19.29 4.98
N ALA A 75 7.59 18.88 5.82
CA ALA A 75 8.43 19.82 6.56
C ALA A 75 9.29 20.64 5.59
N ARG A 76 9.98 20.03 4.62
CA ARG A 76 10.83 20.77 3.67
C ARG A 76 10.04 21.78 2.83
N SER A 77 8.82 21.44 2.41
CA SER A 77 7.92 22.38 1.72
C SER A 77 7.40 23.50 2.60
N ARG A 78 7.30 23.29 3.93
CA ARG A 78 6.81 24.29 4.89
C ARG A 78 7.89 25.28 5.35
N TRP A 79 9.18 24.92 5.20
CA TRP A 79 10.32 25.77 5.53
C TRP A 79 11.08 26.26 4.29
N GLY A 80 10.67 25.85 3.08
CA GLY A 80 11.29 26.21 1.80
C GLY A 80 10.74 27.46 1.12
N THR A 81 9.84 28.22 1.77
CA THR A 81 9.36 29.53 1.30
C THR A 81 9.76 30.62 2.29
N VAL A 82 11.05 30.95 2.29
CA VAL A 82 11.49 32.34 2.54
C VAL A 82 12.62 32.61 1.57
N ASP A 83 12.27 33.09 0.37
CA ASP A 83 13.09 34.07 -0.33
C ASP A 83 12.14 34.88 -1.22
N GLU A 84 11.45 35.80 -0.56
CA GLU A 84 11.04 37.05 -1.20
C GLU A 84 12.32 37.83 -1.52
N GLY A 85 12.89 37.55 -2.70
CA GLY A 85 13.93 38.37 -3.29
C GLY A 85 13.30 39.46 -4.15
N GLU A 86 12.76 40.48 -3.49
CA GLU A 86 12.49 41.79 -4.08
C GLU A 86 13.84 42.47 -4.37
N ALA A 87 14.19 42.63 -5.66
CA ALA A 87 15.14 43.61 -6.18
C ALA A 87 14.98 43.79 -7.69
#